data_AF-A0A7X1GYI7-F1
#
_entry.id   AF-A0A7X1GYI7-F1
#
_cell.length_a   1.000
_cell.length_b   1.000
_cell.length_c   1.000
_cell.angle_alpha   90.00
_cell.angle_beta   90.00
_cell.angle_gamma   90.00
#
_symmetry.space_group_name_H-M   'P 1'
#
loop_
_entity.id
_entity.type
_entity.pdbx_description
1 polymer ?
#
loop_
_entity_poly.entity_id
_entity_poly.type
_entity_poly.pdbx_seq_one_letter_code
_entity_poly.pdbx_strand_id
1 'polypeptide(L)' 'MGNTSDTVRVNVTLDISGETLKTIVRNAKEIVGRNEKGHYRIDTADLLEDLLSSFIDENGFDAYVGNRENYGFLNRH' A
#
# COMPACT_ATOMS: atom_id res chain seq x y z
N MET A 1 12.98 -3.69 -26.89
CA MET A 1 12.03 -4.63 -26.26
C MET A 1 12.03 -4.31 -24.77
N GLY A 2 10.95 -3.71 -24.27
CA GLY A 2 10.89 -3.22 -22.89
C GLY A 2 10.83 -4.37 -21.91
N ASN A 3 11.69 -4.34 -20.88
CA ASN A 3 11.55 -5.19 -19.71
C ASN A 3 10.29 -4.74 -18.98
N THR A 4 9.18 -5.45 -19.17
CA THR A 4 8.09 -5.44 -18.19
C THR A 4 8.73 -5.89 -16.89
N SER A 5 8.81 -5.02 -15.88
CA SER A 5 9.26 -5.37 -14.54
C SER A 5 8.54 -6.65 -14.11
N ASP A 6 9.30 -7.66 -13.68
CA ASP A 6 8.78 -8.95 -13.22
C ASP A 6 8.11 -8.75 -11.85
N THR A 7 6.93 -8.14 -11.88
CA THR A 7 6.18 -7.78 -10.68
C THR A 7 5.18 -8.87 -10.34
N VAL A 8 5.29 -9.43 -9.14
CA VAL A 8 4.36 -10.44 -8.63
C VAL A 8 3.38 -9.77 -7.67
N ARG A 9 2.07 -9.95 -7.89
CA ARG A 9 1.05 -9.54 -6.93
C ARG A 9 1.00 -10.54 -5.79
N VAL A 10 1.13 -10.05 -4.55
CA VAL A 10 1.11 -10.87 -3.33
C VAL A 10 -0.01 -10.38 -2.42
N ASN A 11 -0.83 -11.30 -1.92
CA ASN A 11 -1.86 -11.00 -0.94
C ASN A 11 -1.31 -11.22 0.48
N VAL A 12 -1.28 -10.16 1.28
CA VAL A 12 -0.81 -10.19 2.67
C VAL A 12 -1.83 -9.53 3.61
N THR A 13 -1.90 -10.01 4.85
CA THR A 13 -2.64 -9.34 5.91
C THR A 13 -1.67 -8.43 6.66
N LEU A 14 -2.02 -7.14 6.77
CA LEU A 14 -1.17 -6.11 7.38
C LEU A 14 -1.96 -5.40 8.46
N ASP A 15 -1.30 -5.12 9.59
CA ASP A 15 -1.82 -4.23 10.60
C ASP A 15 -1.32 -2.81 10.35
N ILE A 16 -2.25 -1.89 10.15
CA ILE A 16 -1.97 -0.46 10.01
C ILE A 16 -2.68 0.33 11.11
N SER A 17 -2.21 1.54 11.39
CA SER A 17 -2.93 2.41 12.31
C SER A 17 -4.29 2.78 11.72
N GLY A 18 -5.33 2.83 12.56
CA GLY A 18 -6.65 3.29 12.13
C GLY A 18 -6.65 4.75 11.67
N GLU A 19 -5.69 5.56 12.13
CA GLU A 19 -5.49 6.94 11.68
C GLU A 19 -4.95 7.01 10.25
N THR A 20 -4.04 6.11 9.88
CA THR A 20 -3.53 5.96 8.51
C THR A 20 -4.68 5.69 7.55
N LEU A 21 -5.54 4.71 7.88
CA LEU A 21 -6.69 4.37 7.04
C LEU A 21 -7.67 5.54 6.89
N LYS A 22 -7.97 6.24 8.00
CA LYS A 22 -8.84 7.43 7.97
C LYS A 22 -8.27 8.54 7.07
N THR A 23 -6.96 8.75 7.13
CA THR A 23 -6.27 9.77 6.31
C THR A 23 -6.33 9.42 4.83
N ILE A 24 -6.06 8.15 4.48
CA ILE A 24 -6.17 7.65 3.11
C ILE A 24 -7.59 7.88 2.56
N VAL A 25 -8.61 7.44 3.30
CA VAL A 25 -10.02 7.59 2.89
C VAL A 25 -10.42 9.06 2.77
N ARG A 26 -9.96 9.93 3.68
CA ARG A 26 -10.23 11.37 3.61
C ARG A 26 -9.65 11.96 2.33
N ASN A 27 -8.37 11.73 2.06
CA ASN A 27 -7.69 12.28 0.89
C ASN A 27 -8.33 11.76 -0.41
N ALA A 28 -8.68 10.46 -0.48
CA ALA A 28 -9.36 9.90 -1.65
C ALA A 28 -10.75 10.53 -1.88
N LYS A 29 -11.51 10.79 -0.82
CA LYS A 29 -12.81 11.49 -0.91
C LYS A 29 -12.67 12.93 -1.40
N GLU A 30 -11.60 13.61 -1.00
CA GLU A 30 -11.30 14.98 -1.46
C GLU A 30 -10.92 15.00 -2.95
N ILE A 31 -10.14 14.03 -3.42
CA ILE A 31 -9.70 13.95 -4.82
C ILE A 31 -10.83 13.55 -5.76
N VAL A 32 -11.58 12.49 -5.45
CA VAL A 32 -12.65 11.98 -6.34
C VAL A 32 -13.83 12.94 -6.41
N GLY A 33 -14.02 13.79 -5.39
CA GLY A 33 -15.19 14.64 -5.27
C GLY A 33 -16.48 13.85 -5.00
N ARG A 34 -17.59 14.54 -4.76
CA ARG A 34 -18.91 13.90 -4.68
C ARG A 34 -19.39 13.58 -6.09
N ASN A 35 -19.86 12.35 -6.32
CA ASN A 35 -20.61 12.07 -7.54
C ASN A 35 -21.96 12.81 -7.54
N GLU A 36 -22.61 12.88 -8.70
CA GLU A 36 -23.89 13.58 -8.91
C GLU A 36 -25.05 13.07 -8.03
N LYS A 37 -24.87 11.92 -7.35
CA LYS A 37 -25.85 11.31 -6.43
C LYS A 37 -25.44 11.38 -4.95
N GLY A 38 -24.33 12.07 -4.62
CA GLY A 38 -23.83 12.21 -3.24
C GLY A 38 -23.20 10.95 -2.62
N HIS A 39 -22.96 9.89 -3.41
CA HIS A 39 -22.32 8.66 -2.94
C HIS A 39 -20.83 8.64 -3.29
N TYR A 40 -20.01 8.15 -2.37
CA TYR A 40 -18.61 7.85 -2.64
C TYR A 40 -18.50 6.35 -2.94
N ARG A 41 -18.10 5.98 -4.16
CA ARG A 41 -17.72 4.61 -4.50
C ARG A 41 -16.20 4.52 -4.46
N ILE A 42 -15.65 4.37 -3.26
CA ILE A 42 -14.22 4.16 -3.06
C ILE A 42 -14.08 2.75 -2.52
N ASP A 43 -13.46 1.87 -3.30
CA ASP A 43 -12.99 0.59 -2.76
C ASP A 43 -11.74 0.86 -1.94
N THR A 44 -11.87 0.74 -0.63
CA THR A 44 -10.80 1.09 0.30
C THR A 44 -9.69 0.04 0.29
N ALA A 45 -10.01 -1.21 -0.07
CA ALA A 45 -9.01 -2.26 -0.16
C ALA A 45 -8.11 -2.03 -1.36
N ASP A 46 -8.70 -1.79 -2.54
CA ASP A 46 -7.96 -1.53 -3.78
C ASP A 46 -7.09 -0.27 -3.65
N LEU A 47 -7.64 0.81 -3.08
CA LEU A 47 -6.88 2.05 -2.85
C LEU A 47 -5.68 1.83 -1.91
N LEU A 48 -5.85 1.02 -0.86
CA LEU A 48 -4.77 0.71 0.06
C LEU A 48 -3.69 -0.13 -0.63
N GLU A 49 -4.09 -1.12 -1.44
CA GLU A 49 -3.19 -1.94 -2.24
C GLU A 49 -2.34 -1.06 -3.18
N ASP A 50 -2.97 -0.18 -3.95
CA ASP A 50 -2.28 0.69 -4.91
C ASP A 50 -1.30 1.64 -4.22
N LEU A 51 -1.71 2.24 -3.09
CA LEU A 51 -0.86 3.16 -2.33
C LEU A 51 0.34 2.44 -1.69
N LEU A 52 0.13 1.25 -1.13
CA LEU A 52 1.22 0.46 -0.55
C LEU A 52 2.16 -0.05 -1.64
N SER A 53 1.65 -0.51 -2.78
CA SER A 53 2.47 -0.94 -3.90
C SER A 53 3.36 0.19 -4.41
N SER A 54 2.79 1.39 -4.55
CA SER A 54 3.52 2.59 -5.00
C SER A 54 4.57 3.00 -3.96
N PHE A 55 4.22 2.98 -2.67
CA PHE A 55 5.15 3.29 -1.58
C PHE A 55 6.33 2.31 -1.54
N ILE A 56 6.09 1.01 -1.69
CA ILE A 56 7.13 -0.03 -1.66
C ILE A 56 8.13 0.15 -2.82
N ASP A 57 7.62 0.42 -4.02
CA ASP A 57 8.41 0.66 -5.22
C ASP A 57 9.27 1.93 -5.08
N GLU A 58 8.67 3.03 -4.63
CA GLU A 58 9.37 4.32 -4.46
C GLU A 58 10.42 4.32 -3.34
N ASN A 59 10.17 3.58 -2.24
CA ASN A 59 11.06 3.58 -1.08
C ASN A 59 12.19 2.55 -1.18
N GLY A 60 12.28 1.80 -2.27
CA GLY A 60 13.35 0.83 -2.49
C GLY A 60 13.33 -0.33 -1.50
N PHE A 61 12.15 -0.95 -1.31
CA PHE A 61 11.99 -2.08 -0.40
C PHE A 61 12.95 -3.25 -0.70
N ASP A 62 13.41 -3.40 -1.94
CA ASP A 62 14.45 -4.36 -2.32
C ASP A 62 15.73 -4.23 -1.47
N ALA A 63 16.14 -3.00 -1.15
CA ALA A 63 17.29 -2.75 -0.29
C ALA A 63 17.02 -3.15 1.17
N TYR A 64 15.78 -2.95 1.64
CA TYR A 64 15.36 -3.38 2.97
C TYR A 64 15.38 -4.92 3.08
N VAL A 65 14.88 -5.62 2.07
CA VAL A 65 14.89 -7.10 1.98
C VAL A 65 16.32 -7.64 1.89
N GLY A 66 17.24 -6.93 1.23
CA GLY A 66 18.65 -7.32 1.14
C GLY A 66 19.41 -7.27 2.47
N ASN A 67 18.94 -6.50 3.46
CA ASN A 67 19.60 -6.38 4.75
C ASN A 67 19.11 -7.43 5.76
N ARG A 68 19.98 -8.40 6.07
CA ARG A 68 19.71 -9.48 7.03
C ARG A 68 19.39 -9.00 8.45
N GLU A 69 19.88 -7.83 8.86
CA GLU A 69 19.62 -7.28 10.20
C GLU A 69 18.13 -6.97 10.42
N ASN A 70 17.39 -6.67 9.35
CA ASN A 70 15.95 -6.40 9.41
C ASN A 70 15.12 -7.64 9.79
N TYR A 71 15.70 -8.84 9.69
CA TYR A 71 15.05 -10.11 10.02
C TYR A 71 15.26 -10.54 11.47
N GLY A 72 15.72 -9.64 12.35
CA GLY A 72 16.00 -9.97 13.76
C GLY A 72 14.80 -10.53 14.53
N PHE A 73 13.57 -10.33 14.06
CA PHE A 73 12.37 -10.97 14.62
C PHE A 73 12.34 -12.50 14.44
N LEU A 74 13.01 -13.06 13.42
CA LEU A 74 13.12 -14.51 13.23
C LEU A 74 13.96 -15.20 14.32
N ASN A 75 14.86 -14.45 14.97
CA ASN A 75 15.72 -14.95 16.04
C ASN A 75 15.11 -14.79 17.44
N ARG A 76 13.89 -14.25 17.56
CA ARG A 76 13.17 -14.19 18.83
C ARG A 76 12.42 -15.51 19.07
N HIS A 77 13.13 -16.46 19.68
CA HIS A 77 12.56 -17.66 20.30
C HIS A 77 12.14 -17.40 21.74
#